data_AF-A0A443SP46-F1
#
_entry.id   AF-A0A443SP46-F1
#
_cell.length_a   1.000
_cell.length_b   1.000
_cell.length_c   1.000
_cell.angle_alpha   90.00
_cell.angle_beta   90.00
_cell.angle_gamma   90.00
#
_symmetry.space_group_name_H-M   'P 1'
#
loop_
_entity.id
_entity.type
_entity.pdbx_description
1 polymer ?
#
loop_
_entity_poly.entity_id
_entity_poly.type
_entity_poly.pdbx_seq_one_letter_code
_entity_poly.pdbx_strand_id
1 'polypeptide(L)'
;MIETANLWLQRNAHWEVINCETVMLLYKYNDRGSYYELKPNDSTFYIYGTEKNNVLRALRLWIKRREVVPVNKDTSDICQVLNYLDVIPLNKDDSDYSGTKFENLDELVERVNANISNNGIDGRIITLETLQCEAGTDWKVDPEVSLSSFSSKNMFILRIFYEQGTPCDELINVSMQTYPFAGIVDFVPKHISGGGFFRKPKFETYSEVMSRATKWLSQNPDVNFKNAQSVDIKLKSWNSKESEVDYRNMFFKKSKSDFLLKFIRVFYATENTEVNCDKLVSPPKPVLLNCKIFVPAKLGPQEYEDCIGTKRKMEAWLTATGAHIVSAETSVIKLSYSTSSIAASVDSMFTSLSSNSEGSHWIVIYRIYIDGQYLEPPLRVLPSYPQDPEPDEQSCTIS
;
A
#
# COMPACT_ATOMS: atom_id res chain seq x y z
N MET A 1 -16.73 -8.57 -1.01
CA MET A 1 -15.63 -8.95 -1.93
C MET A 1 -14.92 -10.25 -1.51
N ILE A 2 -14.63 -10.44 -0.22
CA ILE A 2 -13.90 -11.60 0.31
C ILE A 2 -14.55 -12.96 -0.01
N GLU A 3 -15.89 -13.06 -0.01
CA GLU A 3 -16.61 -14.29 -0.41
C GLU A 3 -16.19 -14.78 -1.81
N THR A 4 -16.07 -13.88 -2.78
CA THR A 4 -15.63 -14.19 -4.14
C THR A 4 -14.17 -14.67 -4.17
N ALA A 5 -13.31 -14.09 -3.33
CA ALA A 5 -11.93 -14.54 -3.16
C ALA A 5 -11.88 -15.97 -2.58
N ASN A 6 -12.68 -16.26 -1.55
CA ASN A 6 -12.75 -17.58 -0.92
C ASN A 6 -13.29 -18.64 -1.89
N LEU A 7 -14.33 -18.34 -2.66
CA LEU A 7 -14.84 -19.21 -3.72
C LEU A 7 -13.80 -19.47 -4.82
N TRP A 8 -12.92 -18.50 -5.10
CA TRP A 8 -11.80 -18.71 -6.01
C TRP A 8 -10.72 -19.60 -5.39
N LEU A 9 -10.32 -19.35 -4.14
CA LEU A 9 -9.31 -20.13 -3.41
C LEU A 9 -9.70 -21.59 -3.22
N GLN A 10 -10.97 -21.87 -2.89
CA GLN A 10 -11.53 -23.23 -2.82
C GLN A 10 -11.36 -24.01 -4.12
N ARG A 11 -11.48 -23.33 -5.27
CA ARG A 11 -11.28 -23.93 -6.61
C ARG A 11 -9.81 -23.99 -7.03
N ASN A 12 -8.92 -23.35 -6.29
CA ASN A 12 -7.52 -23.11 -6.64
C ASN A 12 -6.58 -23.39 -5.45
N ALA A 13 -6.85 -24.44 -4.67
CA ALA A 13 -6.18 -24.78 -3.41
C ALA A 13 -4.64 -24.97 -3.48
N HIS A 14 -4.06 -25.01 -4.68
CA HIS A 14 -2.61 -25.02 -4.90
C HIS A 14 -1.96 -23.63 -4.79
N TRP A 15 -2.75 -22.56 -4.62
CA TRP A 15 -2.28 -21.21 -4.33
C TRP A 15 -2.42 -20.86 -2.84
N GLU A 16 -1.61 -19.92 -2.40
CA GLU A 16 -1.64 -19.29 -1.08
C GLU A 16 -1.61 -17.77 -1.29
N VAL A 17 -2.45 -17.04 -0.59
CA VAL A 17 -2.44 -15.58 -0.52
C VAL A 17 -1.40 -15.14 0.50
N ILE A 18 -0.46 -14.32 0.05
CA ILE A 18 0.62 -13.75 0.87
C ILE A 18 0.38 -12.28 1.23
N ASN A 19 -0.46 -11.57 0.48
CA ASN A 19 -0.82 -10.19 0.77
C ASN A 19 -2.21 -9.83 0.20
N CYS A 20 -2.98 -9.05 0.94
CA CYS A 20 -4.29 -8.52 0.53
C CYS A 20 -4.27 -6.98 0.55
N GLU A 21 -4.84 -6.34 -0.47
CA GLU A 21 -4.97 -4.87 -0.51
C GLU A 21 -6.25 -4.43 -1.22
N THR A 22 -6.71 -3.23 -0.91
CA THR A 22 -7.85 -2.56 -1.55
C THR A 22 -7.34 -1.59 -2.62
N VAL A 23 -7.44 -1.97 -3.90
CA VAL A 23 -6.99 -1.14 -5.02
C VAL A 23 -8.11 -0.27 -5.58
N MET A 24 -7.73 0.91 -6.11
CA MET A 24 -8.63 1.74 -6.92
C MET A 24 -8.52 1.35 -8.40
N LEU A 25 -9.67 1.07 -9.00
CA LEU A 25 -9.88 0.95 -10.45
C LEU A 25 -10.75 2.12 -10.91
N LEU A 26 -10.65 2.51 -12.18
CA LEU A 26 -11.46 3.59 -12.75
C LEU A 26 -12.34 3.07 -13.89
N TYR A 27 -13.59 3.54 -13.92
CA TYR A 27 -14.37 3.49 -15.16
C TYR A 27 -13.95 4.63 -16.07
N LYS A 28 -13.55 4.30 -17.30
CA LYS A 28 -13.25 5.26 -18.35
C LYS A 28 -14.47 5.45 -19.23
N TYR A 29 -14.71 6.68 -19.70
CA TYR A 29 -15.74 6.91 -20.70
C TYR A 29 -15.26 6.39 -22.06
N ASN A 30 -16.11 5.66 -22.77
CA ASN A 30 -15.85 5.17 -24.12
C ASN A 30 -16.65 6.02 -25.12
N ASP A 31 -16.02 6.99 -25.77
CA ASP A 31 -16.67 7.90 -26.72
C ASP A 31 -17.39 7.18 -27.86
N ARG A 32 -16.83 6.05 -28.35
CA ARG A 32 -17.42 5.28 -29.45
C ARG A 32 -18.71 4.58 -29.05
N GLY A 33 -18.80 4.15 -27.79
CA GLY A 33 -19.97 3.48 -27.23
C GLY A 33 -20.94 4.40 -26.49
N SER A 34 -20.49 5.59 -26.09
CA SER A 34 -21.21 6.49 -25.18
C SER A 34 -21.59 5.83 -23.84
N TYR A 35 -20.71 4.98 -23.30
CA TYR A 35 -20.89 4.32 -21.99
C TYR A 35 -19.59 4.33 -21.16
N TYR A 36 -19.72 4.15 -19.85
CA TYR A 36 -18.58 4.00 -18.94
C TYR A 36 -18.16 2.53 -18.82
N GLU A 37 -16.88 2.24 -18.97
CA GLU A 37 -16.35 0.87 -18.98
C GLU A 37 -15.16 0.71 -18.03
N LEU A 38 -15.16 -0.39 -17.28
CA LEU A 38 -14.07 -0.72 -16.36
C LEU A 38 -12.90 -1.30 -17.17
N LYS A 39 -11.72 -0.69 -17.05
CA LYS A 39 -10.49 -1.20 -17.66
C LYS A 39 -9.49 -1.63 -16.59
N PRO A 40 -9.68 -2.82 -15.98
CA PRO A 40 -8.84 -3.26 -14.85
C PRO A 40 -7.39 -3.54 -15.24
N ASN A 41 -7.12 -3.70 -16.55
CA ASN A 41 -5.78 -3.93 -17.09
C ASN A 41 -5.07 -2.63 -17.50
N ASP A 42 -5.76 -1.48 -17.57
CA ASP A 42 -5.11 -0.23 -17.96
C ASP A 42 -4.13 0.20 -16.86
N SER A 43 -2.86 0.40 -17.25
CA SER A 43 -1.81 0.83 -16.34
C SER A 43 -1.76 2.34 -16.13
N THR A 44 -2.41 3.12 -17.00
CA THR A 44 -2.46 4.57 -16.92
C THR A 44 -3.88 5.08 -17.02
N PHE A 45 -4.12 6.24 -16.43
CA PHE A 45 -5.40 6.91 -16.50
C PHE A 45 -5.27 8.42 -16.38
N TYR A 46 -6.20 9.11 -17.04
CA TYR A 46 -6.44 10.53 -16.85
C TYR A 46 -7.51 10.69 -15.77
N ILE A 47 -7.42 11.77 -14.99
CA ILE A 47 -8.52 12.20 -14.12
C ILE A 47 -8.82 13.66 -14.45
N TYR A 48 -9.97 13.87 -15.09
CA TYR A 48 -10.53 15.18 -15.41
C TYR A 48 -12.00 15.31 -14.98
N GLY A 49 -12.42 16.55 -14.68
CA GLY A 49 -13.84 16.90 -14.49
C GLY A 49 -14.64 15.92 -13.61
N THR A 50 -15.62 15.27 -14.24
CA THR A 50 -16.58 14.33 -13.62
C THR A 50 -16.06 12.90 -13.45
N GLU A 51 -14.94 12.52 -14.08
CA GLU A 51 -14.32 11.18 -13.92
C GLU A 51 -13.91 10.91 -12.46
N LYS A 52 -13.82 11.98 -11.66
CA LYS A 52 -13.69 11.99 -10.20
C LYS A 52 -14.77 11.22 -9.44
N ASN A 53 -15.87 10.84 -10.10
CA ASN A 53 -17.00 10.13 -9.50
C ASN A 53 -17.02 8.63 -9.85
N ASN A 54 -16.02 8.14 -10.59
CA ASN A 54 -16.04 6.84 -11.26
C ASN A 54 -14.98 5.87 -10.72
N VAL A 55 -14.73 5.92 -9.40
CA VAL A 55 -13.70 5.11 -8.74
C VAL A 55 -14.33 3.86 -8.13
N LEU A 56 -13.92 2.69 -8.60
CA LEU A 56 -14.28 1.39 -8.06
C LEU A 56 -13.16 0.86 -7.15
N ARG A 57 -13.45 0.59 -5.89
CA ARG A 57 -12.58 -0.20 -5.02
C ARG A 57 -12.72 -1.68 -5.36
N ALA A 58 -11.60 -2.38 -5.45
CA ALA A 58 -11.53 -3.81 -5.64
C ALA A 58 -10.51 -4.44 -4.69
N LEU A 59 -10.79 -5.67 -4.25
CA LEU A 59 -9.82 -6.49 -3.52
C LEU A 59 -8.78 -7.05 -4.52
N ARG A 60 -7.50 -6.86 -4.24
CA ARG A 60 -6.40 -7.51 -4.94
C ARG A 60 -5.74 -8.53 -4.02
N LEU A 61 -5.61 -9.76 -4.52
CA LEU A 61 -4.89 -10.84 -3.88
C LEU A 61 -3.51 -10.97 -4.51
N TRP A 62 -2.49 -11.07 -3.67
CA TRP A 62 -1.14 -11.45 -4.06
C TRP A 62 -0.93 -12.91 -3.69
N ILE A 63 -0.61 -13.73 -4.68
CA ILE A 63 -0.60 -15.19 -4.54
C ILE A 63 0.73 -15.81 -4.96
N LYS A 64 1.11 -16.88 -4.26
CA LYS A 64 2.20 -17.80 -4.66
C LYS A 64 1.67 -19.23 -4.73
N ARG A 65 2.41 -20.12 -5.40
CA ARG A 65 2.12 -21.56 -5.33
C ARG A 65 2.54 -22.10 -3.97
N ARG A 66 1.74 -23.00 -3.39
CA ARG A 66 2.13 -23.76 -2.19
C ARG A 66 3.27 -24.73 -2.53
N GLU A 67 4.29 -24.77 -1.69
CA GLU A 67 5.47 -25.62 -1.91
C GLU A 67 5.18 -27.11 -1.66
N VAL A 68 4.26 -27.41 -0.74
CA VAL A 68 3.85 -28.77 -0.38
C VAL A 68 2.34 -28.86 -0.33
N VAL A 69 1.75 -29.71 -1.18
CA VAL A 69 0.40 -30.22 -0.98
C VAL A 69 0.54 -31.52 -0.18
N PRO A 70 0.11 -31.58 1.09
CA PRO A 70 0.22 -32.81 1.88
C PRO A 70 -0.65 -33.91 1.26
N VAL A 71 0.00 -34.99 0.80
CA VAL A 71 -0.59 -36.08 -0.01
C VAL A 71 -1.78 -36.78 0.66
N ASN A 72 -1.92 -36.66 1.99
CA ASN A 72 -2.89 -37.39 2.81
C ASN A 72 -3.83 -36.47 3.64
N LYS A 73 -4.06 -35.21 3.25
CA LYS A 73 -5.15 -34.39 3.83
C LYS A 73 -6.29 -34.21 2.85
N ASP A 74 -7.52 -34.26 3.34
CA ASP A 74 -8.70 -33.91 2.54
C ASP A 74 -8.57 -32.48 2.01
N THR A 75 -9.00 -32.25 0.76
CA THR A 75 -8.83 -30.97 0.07
C THR A 75 -9.56 -29.80 0.74
N SER A 76 -10.54 -30.07 1.60
CA SER A 76 -11.19 -29.08 2.46
C SER A 76 -10.22 -28.43 3.45
N ASP A 77 -9.30 -29.21 4.02
CA ASP A 77 -8.39 -28.79 5.10
C ASP A 77 -7.17 -28.00 4.60
N ILE A 78 -7.07 -27.81 3.28
CA ILE A 78 -5.93 -27.18 2.61
C ILE A 78 -6.30 -25.77 2.10
N CYS A 79 -7.60 -25.47 1.97
CA CYS A 79 -8.07 -24.21 1.41
C CYS A 79 -7.99 -23.07 2.44
N GLN A 80 -7.12 -22.09 2.19
CA GLN A 80 -7.13 -20.82 2.91
C GLN A 80 -8.48 -20.13 2.76
N VAL A 81 -9.12 -19.80 3.87
CA VAL A 81 -10.35 -19.00 3.91
C VAL A 81 -9.98 -17.63 4.47
N LEU A 82 -10.11 -16.59 3.66
CA LEU A 82 -9.81 -15.22 4.07
C LEU A 82 -10.99 -14.62 4.82
N ASN A 83 -10.69 -13.78 5.79
CA ASN A 83 -11.63 -12.83 6.35
C ASN A 83 -10.91 -11.50 6.66
N TYR A 84 -11.64 -10.51 7.15
CA TYR A 84 -11.10 -9.21 7.49
C TYR A 84 -11.83 -8.56 8.66
N LEU A 85 -11.16 -7.58 9.28
CA LEU A 85 -11.71 -6.72 10.32
C LEU A 85 -11.40 -5.27 9.93
N ASP A 86 -12.44 -4.44 9.87
CA ASP A 86 -12.31 -3.00 9.69
C ASP A 86 -12.46 -2.28 11.03
N VAL A 87 -11.50 -1.40 11.32
CA VAL A 87 -11.54 -0.59 12.53
C VAL A 87 -11.48 0.89 12.14
N ILE A 88 -12.64 1.51 12.30
CA ILE A 88 -12.88 2.93 12.03
C ILE A 88 -12.51 3.74 13.28
N PRO A 89 -11.81 4.89 13.16
CA PRO A 89 -11.58 5.82 14.26
C PRO A 89 -12.88 6.29 14.93
N LEU A 90 -12.95 6.25 16.26
CA LEU A 90 -14.08 6.81 17.01
C LEU A 90 -14.05 8.34 16.96
N ASN A 91 -15.24 8.95 16.93
CA ASN A 91 -15.40 10.40 17.09
C ASN A 91 -15.17 10.76 18.56
N LYS A 92 -14.25 11.68 18.83
CA LYS A 92 -14.12 12.36 20.12
C LYS A 92 -15.10 13.51 20.10
N ASP A 93 -16.10 13.50 20.97
CA ASP A 93 -17.16 14.51 20.95
C ASP A 93 -16.62 15.93 21.12
N ASP A 94 -17.33 16.91 20.55
CA ASP A 94 -16.91 18.33 20.43
C ASP A 94 -16.79 19.07 21.80
N SER A 95 -16.80 18.36 22.95
CA SER A 95 -16.68 18.95 24.29
C SER A 95 -15.27 19.43 24.64
N ASP A 96 -14.23 18.87 24.02
CA ASP A 96 -12.85 19.27 24.28
C ASP A 96 -12.31 20.26 23.25
N TYR A 97 -11.77 21.37 23.78
CA TYR A 97 -11.02 22.40 23.04
C TYR A 97 -9.67 21.90 22.44
N SER A 98 -9.42 20.58 22.44
CA SER A 98 -8.18 19.92 22.00
C SER A 98 -8.01 19.87 20.47
N GLY A 99 -9.09 20.07 19.69
CA GLY A 99 -9.05 20.24 18.24
C GLY A 99 -8.88 18.95 17.42
N THR A 100 -8.83 17.77 18.05
CA THR A 100 -8.80 16.46 17.36
C THR A 100 -10.18 15.81 17.39
N LYS A 101 -10.86 15.75 16.23
CA LYS A 101 -12.24 15.23 16.12
C LYS A 101 -12.36 13.70 16.22
N PHE A 102 -11.30 12.97 15.93
CA PHE A 102 -11.29 11.51 15.92
C PHE A 102 -10.10 10.96 16.70
N GLU A 103 -10.15 9.69 17.05
CA GLU A 103 -8.97 8.91 17.42
C GLU A 103 -7.84 9.12 16.39
N ASN A 104 -6.62 9.29 16.90
CA ASN A 104 -5.42 9.17 16.11
C ASN A 104 -5.07 7.68 15.90
N LEU A 105 -4.00 7.42 15.14
CA LEU A 105 -3.56 6.06 14.85
C LEU A 105 -3.15 5.28 16.09
N ASP A 106 -2.46 5.91 17.05
CA ASP A 106 -1.99 5.24 18.27
C ASP A 106 -3.17 4.74 19.10
N GLU A 107 -4.15 5.60 19.34
CA GLU A 107 -5.40 5.28 20.06
C GLU A 107 -6.24 4.22 19.32
N LEU A 108 -6.34 4.35 17.97
CA LEU A 108 -7.01 3.35 17.14
C LEU A 108 -6.35 1.99 17.32
N VAL A 109 -5.02 1.93 17.22
CA VAL A 109 -4.26 0.70 17.37
C VAL A 109 -4.42 0.17 18.79
N GLU A 110 -4.16 0.93 19.86
CA GLU A 110 -4.43 0.54 21.25
C GLU A 110 -5.81 -0.12 21.45
N ARG A 111 -6.84 0.41 20.80
CA ARG A 111 -8.20 -0.17 20.83
C ARG A 111 -8.34 -1.46 20.01
N VAL A 112 -7.67 -1.59 18.86
CA VAL A 112 -7.57 -2.87 18.13
C VAL A 112 -6.91 -3.93 19.00
N ASN A 113 -5.79 -3.56 19.63
CA ASN A 113 -4.96 -4.41 20.46
C ASN A 113 -5.80 -5.03 21.57
N ALA A 114 -6.44 -4.16 22.37
CA ALA A 114 -7.34 -4.56 23.45
C ALA A 114 -8.54 -5.40 22.98
N ASN A 115 -9.05 -5.18 21.76
CA ASN A 115 -10.11 -6.03 21.21
C ASN A 115 -9.60 -7.46 20.96
N ILE A 116 -8.44 -7.60 20.29
CA ILE A 116 -7.85 -8.90 20.00
C ILE A 116 -7.39 -9.60 21.29
N SER A 117 -6.89 -8.88 22.31
CA SER A 117 -6.58 -9.48 23.63
C SER A 117 -7.79 -10.17 24.28
N ASN A 118 -8.96 -9.53 24.19
CA ASN A 118 -10.15 -9.93 24.94
C ASN A 118 -11.04 -10.90 24.17
N ASN A 119 -11.09 -10.79 22.85
CA ASN A 119 -11.99 -11.57 21.99
C ASN A 119 -11.25 -12.55 21.06
N GLY A 120 -9.92 -12.44 20.95
CA GLY A 120 -9.12 -13.12 19.95
C GLY A 120 -9.28 -12.54 18.54
N ILE A 121 -8.48 -13.06 17.62
CA ILE A 121 -8.76 -13.01 16.18
C ILE A 121 -8.90 -14.46 15.70
N ASP A 122 -9.98 -14.75 14.96
CA ASP A 122 -10.32 -16.10 14.50
C ASP A 122 -9.46 -16.51 13.29
N GLY A 123 -8.13 -16.51 13.46
CA GLY A 123 -7.20 -16.80 12.39
C GLY A 123 -5.82 -16.14 12.50
N ARG A 124 -5.01 -16.33 11.46
CA ARG A 124 -3.63 -15.80 11.33
C ARG A 124 -3.63 -14.48 10.57
N ILE A 125 -2.94 -13.44 11.05
CA ILE A 125 -2.87 -12.14 10.36
C ILE A 125 -1.99 -12.24 9.11
N ILE A 126 -2.55 -11.87 7.95
CA ILE A 126 -1.85 -11.86 6.66
C ILE A 126 -1.32 -10.44 6.36
N THR A 127 -2.18 -9.42 6.42
CA THR A 127 -1.84 -8.06 6.00
C THR A 127 -2.66 -7.04 6.78
N LEU A 128 -2.05 -5.90 7.11
CA LEU A 128 -2.74 -4.73 7.63
C LEU A 128 -2.68 -3.60 6.59
N GLU A 129 -3.78 -2.90 6.41
CA GLU A 129 -3.94 -1.83 5.42
C GLU A 129 -4.44 -0.56 6.09
N THR A 130 -3.72 0.54 5.92
CA THR A 130 -4.26 1.90 6.15
C THR A 130 -5.10 2.26 4.94
N LEU A 131 -6.43 2.10 5.03
CA LEU A 131 -7.34 2.32 3.92
C LEU A 131 -7.91 3.74 3.97
N GLN A 132 -7.66 4.54 2.92
CA GLN A 132 -8.26 5.86 2.78
C GLN A 132 -9.73 5.76 2.33
N CYS A 133 -10.64 6.11 3.22
CA CYS A 133 -12.06 6.17 2.95
C CYS A 133 -12.54 7.61 2.73
N GLU A 134 -13.43 7.80 1.75
CA GLU A 134 -14.18 9.03 1.55
C GLU A 134 -15.32 9.08 2.57
N ALA A 135 -15.44 10.19 3.30
CA ALA A 135 -16.39 10.34 4.40
C ALA A 135 -17.58 11.24 4.00
N GLY A 136 -18.74 10.94 4.57
CA GLY A 136 -19.99 11.67 4.38
C GLY A 136 -19.98 13.08 4.97
N THR A 137 -21.08 13.82 4.76
CA THR A 137 -21.25 15.18 5.33
C THR A 137 -21.25 15.17 6.86
N ASP A 138 -21.69 14.10 7.49
CA ASP A 138 -21.63 13.84 8.94
C ASP A 138 -20.35 13.14 9.41
N TRP A 139 -19.38 12.93 8.50
CA TRP A 139 -18.15 12.15 8.69
C TRP A 139 -18.33 10.63 8.87
N LYS A 140 -19.51 10.06 8.64
CA LYS A 140 -19.62 8.60 8.56
C LYS A 140 -18.86 8.05 7.37
N VAL A 141 -18.34 6.84 7.55
CA VAL A 141 -17.61 6.06 6.56
C VAL A 141 -18.28 4.70 6.43
N ASP A 142 -18.45 4.26 5.19
CA ASP A 142 -18.75 2.87 4.87
C ASP A 142 -17.58 2.32 4.03
N PRO A 143 -16.76 1.40 4.56
CA PRO A 143 -15.63 0.84 3.84
C PRO A 143 -16.04 -0.16 2.74
N GLU A 144 -17.28 -0.69 2.79
CA GLU A 144 -17.81 -1.62 1.78
C GLU A 144 -18.43 -0.92 0.57
N VAL A 145 -18.59 0.40 0.61
CA VAL A 145 -18.92 1.19 -0.59
C VAL A 145 -17.78 1.08 -1.60
N SER A 146 -18.01 0.22 -2.60
CA SER A 146 -17.07 -0.06 -3.68
C SER A 146 -17.05 1.04 -4.73
N LEU A 147 -18.21 1.58 -5.13
CA LEU A 147 -18.29 2.73 -6.03
C LEU A 147 -18.24 4.03 -5.22
N SER A 148 -17.16 4.79 -5.37
CA SER A 148 -16.91 6.03 -4.62
C SER A 148 -16.68 7.23 -5.53
N SER A 149 -17.16 8.39 -5.06
CA SER A 149 -16.79 9.70 -5.59
C SER A 149 -15.75 10.35 -4.68
N PHE A 150 -14.79 11.08 -5.24
CA PHE A 150 -13.82 11.81 -4.43
C PHE A 150 -14.51 12.89 -3.58
N SER A 151 -14.72 12.62 -2.29
CA SER A 151 -15.19 13.58 -1.30
C SER A 151 -14.08 14.56 -0.93
N SER A 152 -14.48 15.71 -0.39
CA SER A 152 -13.55 16.65 0.25
C SER A 152 -13.20 16.24 1.69
N LYS A 153 -13.87 15.22 2.25
CA LYS A 153 -13.61 14.67 3.58
C LYS A 153 -13.11 13.24 3.47
N ASN A 154 -11.96 12.95 4.05
CA ASN A 154 -11.33 11.64 4.01
C ASN A 154 -10.97 11.19 5.42
N MET A 155 -11.08 9.89 5.67
CA MET A 155 -10.77 9.25 6.93
C MET A 155 -9.98 7.98 6.62
N PHE A 156 -8.86 7.79 7.29
CA PHE A 156 -8.12 6.54 7.25
C PHE A 156 -8.78 5.56 8.23
N ILE A 157 -8.90 4.31 7.83
CA ILE A 157 -9.29 3.20 8.71
C ILE A 157 -8.16 2.17 8.71
N LEU A 158 -8.13 1.30 9.73
CA LEU A 158 -7.25 0.13 9.73
C LEU A 158 -8.06 -1.10 9.31
N ARG A 159 -7.68 -1.72 8.19
CA ARG A 159 -8.24 -2.98 7.69
C ARG A 159 -7.23 -4.10 7.94
N ILE A 160 -7.64 -5.16 8.63
CA ILE A 160 -6.79 -6.31 8.98
C ILE A 160 -7.31 -7.52 8.21
N PHE A 161 -6.54 -8.05 7.28
CA PHE A 161 -6.84 -9.31 6.58
C PHE A 161 -6.22 -10.49 7.30
N TYR A 162 -7.00 -11.56 7.50
CA TYR A 162 -6.57 -12.77 8.19
C TYR A 162 -7.06 -14.05 7.49
N GLU A 163 -6.34 -15.15 7.72
CA GLU A 163 -6.72 -16.51 7.31
C GLU A 163 -7.46 -17.17 8.46
N GLN A 164 -8.75 -17.48 8.27
CA GLN A 164 -9.57 -18.22 9.22
C GLN A 164 -8.99 -19.61 9.50
N GLY A 165 -9.09 -20.04 10.76
CA GLY A 165 -8.59 -21.32 11.24
C GLY A 165 -8.75 -21.41 12.75
N THR A 166 -8.01 -22.31 13.41
CA THR A 166 -7.85 -22.23 14.87
C THR A 166 -7.36 -20.83 15.26
N PRO A 167 -7.97 -20.17 16.26
CA PRO A 167 -7.55 -18.86 16.73
C PRO A 167 -6.04 -18.80 16.92
N CYS A 168 -5.41 -17.79 16.35
CA CYS A 168 -3.96 -17.62 16.42
C CYS A 168 -3.66 -16.61 17.52
N ASP A 169 -2.71 -16.91 18.39
CA ASP A 169 -2.23 -15.98 19.43
C ASP A 169 -1.38 -14.82 18.84
N GLU A 170 -1.58 -14.50 17.55
CA GLU A 170 -1.00 -13.36 16.85
C GLU A 170 -1.83 -12.10 17.10
N LEU A 171 -1.16 -11.09 17.61
CA LEU A 171 -1.75 -9.98 18.35
C LEU A 171 -1.33 -8.63 17.73
N ILE A 172 -2.04 -7.49 17.93
CA ILE A 172 -1.68 -6.10 17.46
C ILE A 172 -1.30 -5.13 18.62
N ASN A 173 -0.24 -4.27 18.54
CA ASN A 173 0.26 -3.30 19.58
C ASN A 173 0.60 -1.88 19.05
N VAL A 174 0.97 -0.94 19.93
CA VAL A 174 2.04 0.09 19.77
C VAL A 174 2.78 0.20 21.12
N SER A 175 4.09 0.49 21.13
CA SER A 175 4.89 0.71 22.36
C SER A 175 4.22 1.74 23.30
N MET A 176 3.95 1.45 24.58
CA MET A 176 4.96 1.07 25.59
C MET A 176 4.53 0.02 26.61
N GLN A 177 5.51 -0.81 27.01
CA GLN A 177 5.60 -1.59 28.24
C GLN A 177 4.49 -2.62 28.56
N THR A 178 4.92 -3.89 28.48
CA THR A 178 4.21 -5.11 28.86
C THR A 178 3.10 -5.52 27.88
N TYR A 179 2.97 -6.84 27.71
CA TYR A 179 2.09 -7.55 26.78
C TYR A 179 2.48 -7.47 25.27
N PRO A 180 2.13 -8.49 24.47
CA PRO A 180 2.90 -8.86 23.27
C PRO A 180 2.05 -8.78 22.00
N PHE A 181 2.31 -7.80 21.14
CA PHE A 181 1.44 -7.58 20.00
C PHE A 181 2.09 -6.78 18.81
N ALA A 182 1.41 -6.70 17.65
CA ALA A 182 1.86 -6.16 16.34
C ALA A 182 1.82 -4.64 16.14
N GLY A 183 2.99 -4.01 16.04
CA GLY A 183 3.12 -2.58 15.87
C GLY A 183 3.01 -2.02 14.47
N ILE A 184 2.84 -0.71 14.47
CA ILE A 184 3.05 0.19 13.34
C ILE A 184 4.29 1.03 13.61
N VAL A 185 5.22 1.06 12.66
CA VAL A 185 6.33 2.02 12.66
C VAL A 185 6.36 2.79 11.34
N ASP A 186 6.38 4.12 11.46
CA ASP A 186 6.28 5.04 10.34
C ASP A 186 7.63 5.68 10.03
N PHE A 187 8.07 5.54 8.78
CA PHE A 187 9.27 6.15 8.25
C PHE A 187 8.89 7.38 7.41
N VAL A 188 8.55 8.47 8.10
CA VAL A 188 8.31 9.79 7.47
C VAL A 188 9.62 10.27 6.81
N PRO A 189 9.62 10.74 5.55
CA PRO A 189 10.83 11.21 4.87
C PRO A 189 11.34 12.51 5.49
N LYS A 190 12.64 12.58 5.79
CA LYS A 190 13.20 13.81 6.38
C LYS A 190 13.19 14.97 5.40
N HIS A 191 12.96 16.18 5.90
CA HIS A 191 13.11 17.39 5.08
C HIS A 191 14.60 17.73 4.88
N ILE A 192 15.10 17.65 3.64
CA ILE A 192 16.51 17.91 3.30
C ILE A 192 16.76 19.41 3.10
N SER A 193 15.94 20.08 2.28
CA SER A 193 16.17 21.50 1.90
C SER A 193 14.97 22.09 1.15
N GLY A 194 14.89 23.42 1.02
CA GLY A 194 13.80 24.11 0.33
C GLY A 194 12.72 24.62 1.29
N GLY A 195 11.49 24.81 0.79
CA GLY A 195 10.35 25.25 1.62
C GLY A 195 10.29 26.77 1.87
N GLY A 196 10.59 27.58 0.84
CA GLY A 196 10.40 29.03 0.86
C GLY A 196 10.08 29.57 -0.53
N PHE A 197 9.32 30.68 -0.61
CA PHE A 197 8.55 31.27 -1.74
C PHE A 197 8.80 30.86 -3.21
N PHE A 198 10.01 30.47 -3.62
CA PHE A 198 10.36 30.09 -5.00
C PHE A 198 10.96 28.67 -5.16
N ARG A 199 11.12 27.87 -4.09
CA ARG A 199 11.81 26.57 -4.12
C ARG A 199 11.03 25.45 -3.43
N LYS A 200 10.43 24.55 -4.23
CA LYS A 200 9.78 23.31 -3.77
C LYS A 200 10.62 22.60 -2.69
N PRO A 201 10.01 22.04 -1.65
CA PRO A 201 10.74 21.31 -0.62
C PRO A 201 11.34 20.03 -1.25
N LYS A 202 12.54 19.66 -0.80
CA LYS A 202 13.18 18.39 -1.08
C LYS A 202 13.17 17.56 0.20
N PHE A 203 12.58 16.38 0.11
CA PHE A 203 12.56 15.37 1.16
C PHE A 203 13.50 14.22 0.80
N GLU A 204 13.76 13.33 1.76
CA GLU A 204 14.35 12.02 1.49
C GLU A 204 13.60 11.26 0.38
N THR A 205 14.33 10.49 -0.41
CA THR A 205 13.78 9.66 -1.48
C THR A 205 13.13 8.38 -0.94
N TYR A 206 12.35 7.69 -1.76
CA TYR A 206 11.76 6.41 -1.40
C TYR A 206 12.85 5.39 -1.01
N SER A 207 13.94 5.33 -1.76
CA SER A 207 15.11 4.48 -1.47
C SER A 207 15.84 4.83 -0.15
N GLU A 208 15.98 6.11 0.19
CA GLU A 208 16.57 6.55 1.48
C GLU A 208 15.67 6.16 2.67
N VAL A 209 14.34 6.33 2.53
CA VAL A 209 13.37 5.94 3.57
C VAL A 209 13.31 4.42 3.75
N MET A 210 13.29 3.64 2.66
CA MET A 210 13.37 2.18 2.72
C MET A 210 14.61 1.72 3.49
N SER A 211 15.78 2.34 3.24
CA SER A 211 17.02 2.00 3.94
C SER A 211 16.93 2.20 5.46
N ARG A 212 16.11 3.16 5.93
CA ARG A 212 15.83 3.34 7.37
C ARG A 212 14.88 2.27 7.90
N ALA A 213 13.87 1.88 7.13
CA ALA A 213 12.97 0.77 7.48
C ALA A 213 13.72 -0.56 7.62
N THR A 214 14.58 -0.88 6.65
CA THR A 214 15.49 -2.04 6.67
C THR A 214 16.35 -2.05 7.93
N LYS A 215 16.99 -0.91 8.23
CA LYS A 215 17.86 -0.78 9.41
C LYS A 215 17.09 -1.00 10.71
N TRP A 216 15.87 -0.47 10.82
CA TRP A 216 15.03 -0.69 11.99
C TRP A 216 14.65 -2.17 12.16
N LEU A 217 14.26 -2.88 11.08
CA LEU A 217 13.96 -4.31 11.14
C LEU A 217 15.18 -5.14 11.56
N SER A 218 16.37 -4.83 11.04
CA SER A 218 17.63 -5.47 11.47
C SER A 218 18.02 -5.17 12.93
N GLN A 219 17.49 -4.10 13.53
CA GLN A 219 17.71 -3.73 14.93
C GLN A 219 16.64 -4.27 15.90
N ASN A 220 15.54 -4.82 15.38
CA ASN A 220 14.43 -5.37 16.15
C ASN A 220 14.15 -6.81 15.66
N PRO A 221 15.07 -7.77 15.86
CA PRO A 221 14.96 -9.13 15.31
C PRO A 221 13.75 -9.91 15.83
N ASP A 222 13.22 -9.50 16.99
CA ASP A 222 12.10 -10.15 17.66
C ASP A 222 10.73 -9.80 17.03
N VAL A 223 10.70 -8.96 15.99
CA VAL A 223 9.48 -8.58 15.28
C VAL A 223 9.23 -9.44 14.04
N ASN A 224 8.04 -10.00 13.95
CA ASN A 224 7.54 -10.77 12.81
C ASN A 224 6.92 -9.81 11.78
N PHE A 225 7.72 -9.31 10.83
CA PHE A 225 7.23 -8.43 9.75
C PHE A 225 5.98 -8.98 9.07
N LYS A 226 4.92 -8.16 8.97
CA LYS A 226 3.66 -8.52 8.29
C LYS A 226 3.60 -7.93 6.88
N ASN A 227 3.70 -6.61 6.76
CA ASN A 227 3.71 -5.95 5.46
C ASN A 227 4.29 -4.52 5.54
N ALA A 228 4.58 -3.95 4.37
CA ALA A 228 4.93 -2.55 4.22
C ALA A 228 3.93 -1.86 3.27
N GLN A 229 3.60 -0.60 3.55
CA GLN A 229 2.63 0.18 2.78
C GLN A 229 3.13 1.61 2.62
N SER A 230 3.07 2.14 1.39
CA SER A 230 3.24 3.58 1.15
C SER A 230 1.95 4.33 1.48
N VAL A 231 1.99 5.29 2.41
CA VAL A 231 0.84 6.07 2.83
C VAL A 231 1.04 7.53 2.44
N ASP A 232 0.06 8.11 1.74
CA ASP A 232 0.02 9.53 1.38
C ASP A 232 -0.76 10.33 2.43
N ILE A 233 -0.14 11.38 2.98
CA ILE A 233 -0.77 12.32 3.91
C ILE A 233 -0.72 13.74 3.37
N LYS A 234 -1.77 14.50 3.70
CA LYS A 234 -1.90 15.88 3.27
C LYS A 234 -1.08 16.83 4.14
N LEU A 235 -0.23 17.64 3.51
CA LEU A 235 0.41 18.79 4.14
C LEU A 235 -0.53 19.99 4.21
N LYS A 236 -0.44 20.77 5.29
CA LYS A 236 -1.16 22.05 5.45
C LYS A 236 -0.61 23.13 4.52
N SER A 237 0.69 23.11 4.26
CA SER A 237 1.41 24.00 3.35
C SER A 237 2.59 23.27 2.73
N TRP A 238 3.06 23.72 1.57
CA TRP A 238 4.30 23.22 0.96
C TRP A 238 5.58 23.67 1.69
N ASN A 239 5.46 24.66 2.59
CA ASN A 239 6.53 25.06 3.51
C ASN A 239 6.45 24.34 4.86
N SER A 240 5.48 23.43 5.06
CA SER A 240 5.37 22.71 6.33
C SER A 240 6.58 21.82 6.55
N LYS A 241 7.25 22.02 7.69
CA LYS A 241 8.35 21.17 8.16
C LYS A 241 7.80 19.82 8.60
N GLU A 242 8.65 18.81 8.61
CA GLU A 242 8.36 17.45 9.12
C GLU A 242 7.69 17.47 10.51
N SER A 243 8.15 18.34 11.42
CA SER A 243 7.58 18.55 12.76
C SER A 243 6.16 19.13 12.80
N GLU A 244 5.63 19.62 11.68
CA GLU A 244 4.25 20.13 11.54
C GLU A 244 3.32 19.12 10.86
N VAL A 245 3.87 17.99 10.40
CA VAL A 245 3.15 16.94 9.69
C VAL A 245 2.56 15.97 10.70
N ASP A 246 1.26 16.07 10.90
CA ASP A 246 0.51 15.11 11.71
C ASP A 246 0.16 13.87 10.87
N TYR A 247 1.07 12.90 10.86
CA TYR A 247 0.96 11.62 10.15
C TYR A 247 0.21 10.55 10.96
N ARG A 248 -0.16 10.84 12.22
CA ARG A 248 -0.97 9.98 13.08
C ARG A 248 -2.46 10.34 13.01
N ASN A 249 -2.80 11.53 12.55
CA ASN A 249 -4.18 11.96 12.34
C ASN A 249 -4.90 11.10 11.29
N MET A 250 -5.98 10.43 11.73
CA MET A 250 -6.76 9.51 10.90
C MET A 250 -7.84 10.20 10.05
N PHE A 251 -7.87 11.53 9.92
CA PHE A 251 -8.80 12.21 9.02
C PHE A 251 -8.22 13.50 8.40
N PHE A 252 -8.68 13.86 7.20
CA PHE A 252 -8.33 15.15 6.59
C PHE A 252 -9.44 15.73 5.71
N LYS A 253 -9.39 17.06 5.50
CA LYS A 253 -10.19 17.74 4.50
C LYS A 253 -9.31 18.11 3.30
N LYS A 254 -9.68 17.69 2.08
CA LYS A 254 -9.05 18.15 0.84
C LYS A 254 -9.30 19.64 0.62
N SER A 255 -8.38 20.33 -0.04
CA SER A 255 -8.45 21.76 -0.35
C SER A 255 -7.92 22.05 -1.76
N LYS A 256 -7.94 23.32 -2.19
CA LYS A 256 -7.56 23.68 -3.58
C LYS A 256 -6.06 23.56 -3.87
N SER A 257 -5.20 23.57 -2.84
CA SER A 257 -3.75 23.51 -2.96
C SER A 257 -3.20 22.39 -2.07
N ASP A 258 -3.50 21.15 -2.45
CA ASP A 258 -3.08 19.98 -1.68
C ASP A 258 -1.71 19.48 -2.14
N PHE A 259 -0.81 19.34 -1.16
CA PHE A 259 0.47 18.67 -1.32
C PHE A 259 0.41 17.38 -0.51
N LEU A 260 0.80 16.27 -1.12
CA LEU A 260 0.91 14.99 -0.46
C LEU A 260 2.37 14.71 -0.11
N LEU A 261 2.61 14.34 1.13
CA LEU A 261 3.85 13.70 1.57
C LEU A 261 3.59 12.21 1.70
N LYS A 262 4.45 11.41 1.10
CA LYS A 262 4.42 9.95 1.16
C LYS A 262 5.39 9.48 2.23
N PHE A 263 4.98 8.53 3.05
CA PHE A 263 5.87 7.82 3.96
C PHE A 263 5.67 6.31 3.82
N ILE A 264 6.63 5.54 4.34
CA ILE A 264 6.53 4.09 4.41
C ILE A 264 6.10 3.70 5.81
N ARG A 265 4.98 2.99 5.90
CA ARG A 265 4.47 2.33 7.10
C ARG A 265 4.89 0.87 7.08
N VAL A 266 5.50 0.38 8.16
CA VAL A 266 5.76 -1.05 8.36
C VAL A 266 4.85 -1.56 9.46
N PHE A 267 4.16 -2.66 9.16
CA PHE A 267 3.38 -3.43 10.11
C PHE A 267 4.17 -4.70 10.47
N TYR A 268 4.24 -5.03 11.76
CA TYR A 268 5.01 -6.15 12.29
C TYR A 268 4.30 -6.75 13.50
N ALA A 269 4.35 -8.06 13.73
CA ALA A 269 3.86 -8.76 14.94
C ALA A 269 4.96 -9.00 15.99
N THR A 270 4.58 -9.29 17.23
CA THR A 270 5.48 -9.90 18.25
C THR A 270 4.75 -11.05 18.93
N GLU A 271 5.51 -12.05 19.40
CA GLU A 271 4.95 -13.29 19.98
C GLU A 271 4.68 -13.16 21.49
N ASN A 272 3.66 -13.86 21.98
CA ASN A 272 3.34 -13.92 23.40
C ASN A 272 4.26 -14.90 24.16
N THR A 273 5.34 -14.36 24.71
CA THR A 273 6.32 -15.12 25.52
C THR A 273 5.80 -15.59 26.89
N GLU A 274 4.66 -15.08 27.37
CA GLU A 274 4.14 -15.43 28.71
C GLU A 274 3.34 -16.74 28.74
N VAL A 275 2.94 -17.29 27.58
CA VAL A 275 1.98 -18.42 27.50
C VAL A 275 2.61 -19.76 27.07
N ASN A 276 3.85 -19.78 26.54
CA ASN A 276 4.45 -20.97 25.92
C ASN A 276 5.85 -21.34 26.47
N CYS A 277 5.95 -21.59 27.78
CA CYS A 277 7.21 -22.01 28.42
C CYS A 277 7.85 -23.30 27.86
N ASP A 278 7.06 -24.18 27.22
CA ASP A 278 7.49 -25.53 26.81
C ASP A 278 7.78 -25.67 25.30
N LYS A 279 7.67 -24.60 24.51
CA LYS A 279 8.00 -24.62 23.07
C LYS A 279 9.19 -23.70 22.77
N LEU A 280 10.33 -24.31 22.43
CA LEU A 280 11.44 -23.63 21.76
C LEU A 280 11.02 -23.21 20.34
N VAL A 281 10.25 -22.13 20.24
CA VAL A 281 10.04 -21.42 18.98
C VAL A 281 11.35 -20.71 18.65
N SER A 282 11.91 -20.98 17.47
CA SER A 282 13.07 -20.23 16.98
C SER A 282 12.66 -18.77 16.75
N PRO A 283 13.46 -17.77 17.18
CA PRO A 283 13.10 -16.37 17.01
C PRO A 283 12.87 -16.03 15.53
N PRO A 284 12.02 -15.03 15.22
CA PRO A 284 11.79 -14.60 13.84
C PRO A 284 13.11 -14.34 13.11
N LYS A 285 13.19 -14.79 11.85
CA LYS A 285 14.36 -14.47 11.02
C LYS A 285 14.33 -12.95 10.72
N PRO A 286 15.39 -12.19 11.01
CA PRO A 286 15.43 -10.77 10.69
C PRO A 286 15.29 -10.53 9.19
N VAL A 287 14.37 -9.65 8.81
CA VAL A 287 14.06 -9.34 7.40
C VAL A 287 14.97 -8.21 6.92
N LEU A 288 15.78 -8.48 5.88
CA LEU A 288 16.53 -7.44 5.16
C LEU A 288 15.61 -6.81 4.10
N LEU A 289 14.65 -6.02 4.57
CA LEU A 289 13.61 -5.43 3.72
C LEU A 289 14.21 -4.61 2.57
N ASN A 290 13.80 -4.91 1.35
CA ASN A 290 14.15 -4.16 0.14
C ASN A 290 12.91 -4.06 -0.76
N CYS A 291 12.93 -3.20 -1.79
CA CYS A 291 11.77 -2.97 -2.65
C CYS A 291 12.18 -2.94 -4.13
N LYS A 292 11.67 -3.90 -4.91
CA LYS A 292 11.74 -3.89 -6.37
C LYS A 292 10.47 -3.23 -6.91
N ILE A 293 10.63 -2.13 -7.65
CA ILE A 293 9.51 -1.41 -8.23
C ILE A 293 9.38 -1.78 -9.71
N PHE A 294 8.20 -2.25 -10.11
CA PHE A 294 7.83 -2.51 -11.49
C PHE A 294 6.96 -1.37 -12.01
N VAL A 295 7.45 -0.74 -13.07
CA VAL A 295 6.82 0.38 -13.76
C VAL A 295 6.44 -0.11 -15.17
N PRO A 296 5.22 0.16 -15.65
CA PRO A 296 4.85 -0.14 -17.03
C PRO A 296 5.78 0.58 -18.01
N ALA A 297 6.30 -0.12 -19.01
CA ALA A 297 7.15 0.49 -20.03
C ALA A 297 6.37 1.52 -20.87
N LYS A 298 7.05 2.59 -21.28
CA LYS A 298 6.50 3.56 -22.22
C LYS A 298 6.54 2.96 -23.63
N LEU A 299 5.42 3.01 -24.34
CA LEU A 299 5.28 2.48 -25.72
C LEU A 299 5.24 3.61 -26.76
N GLY A 300 4.84 4.81 -26.33
CA GLY A 300 4.75 6.00 -27.17
C GLY A 300 4.59 7.26 -26.31
N PRO A 301 4.32 8.43 -26.91
CA PRO A 301 4.29 9.71 -26.18
C PRO A 301 3.35 9.73 -24.96
N GLN A 302 2.20 9.05 -25.05
CA GLN A 302 1.20 8.90 -23.98
C GLN A 302 0.77 7.44 -23.76
N GLU A 303 1.41 6.49 -24.45
CA GLU A 303 1.04 5.07 -24.41
C GLU A 303 2.00 4.30 -23.50
N TYR A 304 1.44 3.37 -22.75
CA TYR A 304 2.14 2.55 -21.77
C TYR A 304 1.69 1.10 -21.86
N GLU A 305 2.62 0.20 -21.56
CA GLU A 305 2.36 -1.22 -21.35
C GLU A 305 1.21 -1.40 -20.35
N ASP A 306 0.36 -2.41 -20.55
CA ASP A 306 -0.75 -2.67 -19.65
C ASP A 306 -0.29 -3.35 -18.34
N CYS A 307 -1.22 -3.48 -17.39
CA CYS A 307 -0.97 -4.19 -16.13
C CYS A 307 -0.59 -5.66 -16.35
N ILE A 308 -1.00 -6.29 -17.47
CA ILE A 308 -0.68 -7.68 -17.80
C ILE A 308 0.79 -7.81 -18.24
N GLY A 309 1.29 -6.92 -19.10
CA GLY A 309 2.70 -6.85 -19.50
C GLY A 309 3.60 -6.58 -18.30
N THR A 310 3.23 -5.59 -17.49
CA THR A 310 3.93 -5.26 -16.23
C THR A 310 3.98 -6.46 -15.29
N LYS A 311 2.86 -7.19 -15.15
CA LYS A 311 2.79 -8.45 -14.39
C LYS A 311 3.74 -9.51 -14.96
N ARG A 312 3.80 -9.72 -16.28
CA ARG A 312 4.70 -10.72 -16.90
C ARG A 312 6.17 -10.41 -16.64
N LYS A 313 6.57 -9.12 -16.66
CA LYS A 313 7.93 -8.69 -16.30
C LYS A 313 8.25 -8.98 -14.83
N MET A 314 7.30 -8.74 -13.93
CA MET A 314 7.40 -9.08 -12.52
C MET A 314 7.53 -10.59 -12.30
N GLU A 315 6.67 -11.41 -12.91
CA GLU A 315 6.74 -12.88 -12.84
C GLU A 315 8.09 -13.43 -13.36
N ALA A 316 8.59 -12.91 -14.48
CA ALA A 316 9.88 -13.30 -15.03
C ALA A 316 11.07 -12.87 -14.15
N TRP A 317 11.07 -11.65 -13.60
CA TRP A 317 12.11 -11.19 -12.68
C TRP A 317 12.14 -12.03 -11.40
N LEU A 318 10.96 -12.32 -10.82
CA LEU A 318 10.84 -13.17 -9.64
C LEU A 318 11.32 -14.60 -9.90
N THR A 319 10.96 -15.17 -11.06
CA THR A 319 11.41 -16.52 -11.48
C THR A 319 12.92 -16.58 -11.68
N ALA A 320 13.52 -15.54 -12.28
CA ALA A 320 14.95 -15.50 -12.57
C ALA A 320 15.82 -15.19 -11.33
N THR A 321 15.29 -14.48 -10.33
CA THR A 321 16.01 -14.14 -9.09
C THR A 321 15.79 -15.11 -7.94
N GLY A 322 14.65 -15.83 -7.93
CA GLY A 322 14.21 -16.61 -6.78
C GLY A 322 13.93 -15.72 -5.55
N ALA A 323 13.52 -14.46 -5.76
CA ALA A 323 13.40 -13.50 -4.67
C ALA A 323 12.33 -13.88 -3.64
N HIS A 324 12.70 -13.82 -2.36
CA HIS A 324 11.80 -14.10 -1.24
C HIS A 324 10.90 -12.87 -1.00
N ILE A 325 9.68 -12.93 -1.53
CA ILE A 325 8.66 -11.88 -1.38
C ILE A 325 8.11 -11.91 0.04
N VAL A 326 8.16 -10.77 0.73
CA VAL A 326 7.57 -10.58 2.07
C VAL A 326 6.31 -9.73 2.07
N SER A 327 6.10 -8.87 1.05
CA SER A 327 4.87 -8.08 0.88
C SER A 327 4.80 -7.52 -0.55
N ALA A 328 3.64 -7.01 -0.96
CA ALA A 328 3.44 -6.34 -2.23
C ALA A 328 2.40 -5.22 -2.12
N GLU A 329 2.58 -4.15 -2.88
CA GLU A 329 1.70 -2.96 -2.90
C GLU A 329 1.46 -2.52 -4.35
N THR A 330 0.19 -2.27 -4.70
CA THR A 330 -0.20 -1.52 -5.88
C THR A 330 -0.27 -0.05 -5.53
N SER A 331 0.59 0.76 -6.14
CA SER A 331 0.59 2.21 -5.93
C SER A 331 0.19 2.95 -7.19
N VAL A 332 -0.37 4.14 -7.03
CA VAL A 332 -0.62 5.07 -8.14
C VAL A 332 0.27 6.29 -7.93
N ILE A 333 1.02 6.67 -8.97
CA ILE A 333 1.81 7.91 -8.96
C ILE A 333 1.31 8.87 -10.02
N LYS A 334 1.32 10.16 -9.69
CA LYS A 334 0.96 11.24 -10.62
C LYS A 334 2.13 11.50 -11.57
N LEU A 335 1.87 11.42 -12.87
CA LEU A 335 2.83 11.82 -13.90
C LEU A 335 2.85 13.35 -14.00
N SER A 336 4.05 13.93 -14.01
CA SER A 336 4.27 15.37 -14.17
C SER A 336 4.82 15.65 -15.56
N TYR A 337 4.01 16.28 -16.42
CA TYR A 337 4.40 16.63 -17.79
C TYR A 337 5.60 17.57 -17.90
N SER A 338 5.84 18.40 -16.89
CA SER A 338 6.95 19.36 -16.89
C SER A 338 8.28 18.69 -16.47
N THR A 339 8.88 17.95 -17.40
CA THR A 339 10.31 17.55 -17.44
C THR A 339 10.83 16.57 -16.37
N SER A 340 10.01 15.82 -15.64
CA SER A 340 10.50 14.77 -14.72
C SER A 340 10.31 13.37 -15.29
N SER A 341 11.37 12.56 -15.31
CA SER A 341 11.30 11.14 -15.68
C SER A 341 10.42 10.34 -14.69
N ILE A 342 9.88 9.21 -15.14
CA ILE A 342 9.03 8.35 -14.28
C ILE A 342 9.83 7.83 -13.08
N ALA A 343 11.13 7.55 -13.25
CA ALA A 343 12.03 7.19 -12.16
C ALA A 343 12.05 8.26 -11.05
N ALA A 344 12.12 9.54 -11.40
CA ALA A 344 12.05 10.64 -10.44
C ALA A 344 10.65 10.74 -9.77
N SER A 345 9.57 10.39 -10.47
CA SER A 345 8.21 10.34 -9.89
C SER A 345 7.99 9.13 -8.96
N VAL A 346 8.66 8.00 -9.23
CA VAL A 346 8.60 6.76 -8.43
C VAL A 346 9.33 6.91 -7.10
N ASP A 347 10.51 7.54 -7.12
CA ASP A 347 11.39 7.72 -5.96
C ASP A 347 11.07 9.02 -5.18
N SER A 348 10.17 9.87 -5.69
CA SER A 348 9.69 11.07 -4.99
C SER A 348 8.70 10.74 -3.87
N MET A 349 9.02 11.21 -2.66
CA MET A 349 8.10 11.20 -1.52
C MET A 349 7.19 12.43 -1.43
N PHE A 350 7.23 13.34 -2.41
CA PHE A 350 6.41 14.56 -2.41
C PHE A 350 5.68 14.74 -3.74
N THR A 351 4.36 14.92 -3.67
CA THR A 351 3.49 15.10 -4.85
C THR A 351 2.65 16.37 -4.71
N SER A 352 2.70 17.24 -5.71
CA SER A 352 1.75 18.36 -5.78
C SER A 352 0.48 17.96 -6.53
N LEU A 353 -0.67 18.10 -5.87
CA LEU A 353 -1.98 17.94 -6.51
C LEU A 353 -2.44 19.22 -7.22
N SER A 354 -1.71 20.34 -7.11
CA SER A 354 -2.04 21.59 -7.79
C SER A 354 -1.84 21.48 -9.32
N SER A 355 -2.84 21.00 -10.05
CA SER A 355 -3.05 21.36 -11.46
C SER A 355 -4.21 22.35 -11.55
N ASN A 356 -3.94 23.54 -12.08
CA ASN A 356 -4.97 24.48 -12.48
C ASN A 356 -5.71 23.87 -13.66
N SER A 357 -7.04 23.69 -13.57
CA SER A 357 -7.99 23.46 -14.68
C SER A 357 -7.70 22.33 -15.70
N GLU A 358 -6.58 21.63 -15.58
CA GLU A 358 -6.08 20.60 -16.49
C GLU A 358 -5.99 19.28 -15.71
N GLY A 359 -6.43 18.20 -16.34
CA GLY A 359 -6.46 16.89 -15.70
C GLY A 359 -5.05 16.37 -15.40
N SER A 360 -4.97 15.40 -14.49
CA SER A 360 -3.69 14.77 -14.14
C SER A 360 -3.63 13.37 -14.76
N HIS A 361 -2.51 13.03 -15.39
CA HIS A 361 -2.20 11.66 -15.75
C HIS A 361 -1.57 10.94 -14.56
N TRP A 362 -1.91 9.67 -14.44
CA TRP A 362 -1.44 8.79 -13.38
C TRP A 362 -1.04 7.44 -13.98
N ILE A 363 -0.11 6.77 -13.32
CA ILE A 363 0.36 5.44 -13.68
C ILE A 363 0.33 4.52 -12.45
N VAL A 364 -0.15 3.30 -12.66
CA VAL A 364 -0.13 2.20 -11.71
C VAL A 364 1.26 1.58 -11.72
N ILE A 365 1.88 1.50 -10.56
CA ILE A 365 3.16 0.83 -10.33
C ILE A 365 2.96 -0.28 -9.29
N TYR A 366 3.86 -1.26 -9.30
CA TYR A 366 3.86 -2.34 -8.33
C TYR A 366 5.15 -2.30 -7.52
N ARG A 367 5.03 -2.31 -6.20
CA ARG A 367 6.15 -2.41 -5.28
C ARG A 367 6.17 -3.81 -4.70
N ILE A 368 7.23 -4.56 -4.96
CA ILE A 368 7.42 -5.90 -4.40
C ILE A 368 8.50 -5.82 -3.32
N TYR A 369 8.07 -6.01 -2.09
CA TYR A 369 8.93 -6.00 -0.92
C TYR A 369 9.54 -7.39 -0.74
N ILE A 370 10.87 -7.44 -0.62
CA ILE A 370 11.65 -8.68 -0.62
C ILE A 370 12.61 -8.72 0.57
N ASP A 371 12.88 -9.92 1.09
CA ASP A 371 13.90 -10.17 2.10
C ASP A 371 15.25 -10.45 1.44
N GLY A 372 16.09 -9.41 1.31
CA GLY A 372 17.44 -9.54 0.78
C GLY A 372 17.82 -8.49 -0.26
N GLN A 373 19.01 -8.67 -0.83
CA GLN A 373 19.46 -7.98 -2.03
C GLN A 373 19.62 -8.99 -3.16
N TYR A 374 19.02 -8.69 -4.31
CA TYR A 374 18.98 -9.56 -5.48
C TYR A 374 19.59 -8.81 -6.66
N LEU A 375 20.46 -9.49 -7.41
CA LEU A 375 21.07 -8.93 -8.62
C LEU A 375 20.04 -8.89 -9.75
N GLU A 376 20.10 -7.85 -10.57
CA GLU A 376 19.22 -7.75 -11.73
C GLU A 376 19.55 -8.86 -12.75
N PRO A 377 18.56 -9.66 -13.19
CA PRO A 377 18.81 -10.69 -14.19
C PRO A 377 19.28 -10.10 -15.53
N PRO A 378 20.17 -10.78 -16.27
CA PRO A 378 20.56 -10.35 -17.62
C PRO A 378 19.34 -10.19 -18.54
N LEU A 379 19.28 -9.12 -19.33
CA LEU A 379 18.13 -8.81 -20.20
C LEU A 379 17.65 -9.99 -21.08
N ARG A 380 18.57 -10.90 -21.48
CA ARG A 380 18.26 -12.11 -22.25
C ARG A 380 17.38 -13.16 -21.54
N VAL A 381 17.20 -13.09 -20.21
CA VAL A 381 16.29 -13.97 -19.45
C VAL A 381 15.00 -13.27 -19.03
N LEU A 382 14.89 -11.98 -19.30
CA LEU A 382 13.67 -11.20 -19.08
C LEU A 382 12.86 -11.14 -20.40
N PRO A 383 11.55 -10.85 -20.34
CA PRO A 383 10.75 -10.63 -21.54
C PRO A 383 11.35 -9.49 -22.34
N SER A 384 11.40 -9.62 -23.67
CA SER A 384 11.85 -8.56 -24.57
C SER A 384 11.06 -7.28 -24.29
N TYR A 385 11.74 -6.25 -23.82
CA TYR A 385 11.14 -4.92 -23.73
C TYR A 385 10.79 -4.48 -25.15
N PRO A 386 9.60 -3.87 -25.37
CA PRO A 386 9.44 -3.03 -26.54
C PRO A 386 10.55 -1.98 -26.47
N GLN A 387 11.36 -1.89 -27.53
CA GLN A 387 12.42 -0.89 -27.56
C GLN A 387 11.75 0.48 -27.46
N ASP A 388 12.28 1.34 -26.59
CA ASP A 388 11.87 2.75 -26.60
C ASP A 388 12.03 3.26 -28.04
N PRO A 389 11.03 3.97 -28.60
CA PRO A 389 11.21 4.60 -29.90
C PRO A 389 12.47 5.47 -29.83
N GLU A 390 13.36 5.35 -30.82
CA GLU A 390 14.63 6.07 -30.81
C GLU A 390 14.38 7.55 -30.47
N PRO A 391 15.17 8.14 -29.57
CA PRO A 391 14.91 9.49 -29.09
C PRO A 391 14.92 10.44 -30.27
N ASP A 392 13.73 10.97 -30.61
CA ASP A 392 13.55 11.97 -31.65
C ASP A 392 14.55 13.10 -31.38
N GLU A 393 15.45 13.38 -32.34
CA GLU A 393 16.60 14.28 -32.13
C GLU A 393 16.16 15.73 -31.76
N GLN A 394 14.87 16.04 -31.92
CA GLN A 394 14.26 17.32 -31.53
C GLN A 394 13.76 17.34 -30.07
N SER A 395 13.67 16.17 -29.40
CA SER A 395 13.18 16.01 -28.04
C SER A 395 14.30 16.12 -27.01
N CYS A 396 14.70 17.36 -26.69
CA CYS A 396 15.67 17.66 -25.63
C CYS A 396 15.12 17.36 -24.21
N THR A 397 14.96 16.09 -23.85
CA THR A 397 14.75 15.63 -22.47
C THR A 397 15.76 14.54 -22.12
N ILE A 398 16.58 14.82 -21.11
CA ILE A 398 17.67 13.96 -20.66
C ILE A 398 17.11 12.67 -20.03
N SER A 399 17.72 11.54 -20.41
CA SER A 399 17.47 10.17 -19.90
C SER A 399 17.88 10.00 -18.43
#